data_AF-A0A318VM85-F1
#
_entry.id   AF-A0A318VM85-F1
#
_cell.length_a   1.000
_cell.length_b   1.000
_cell.length_c   1.000
_cell.angle_alpha   90.00
_cell.angle_beta   90.00
_cell.angle_gamma   90.00
#
_symmetry.space_group_name_H-M   'P 1'
#
loop_
_entity.id
_entity.type
_entity.pdbx_description
1 polymer ?
#
loop_
_entity_poly.entity_id
_entity_poly.type
_entity_poly.pdbx_seq_one_letter_code
_entity_poly.pdbx_strand_id
1 'polypeptide(L)' 'MDSINAPFGEIVELRQILHDSGMPLLRVIIRDGERYTKIELDPATAHRWGKLMTRWAEDVVEAQGDGS' A
#
# COMPACT_ATOMS: atom_id res chain seq x y z
N MET A 1 14.12 0.40 0.31
CA MET A 1 13.03 0.03 -0.61
C MET A 1 12.31 -1.09 0.07
N ASP A 2 11.08 -0.85 0.50
CA ASP A 2 10.30 -1.85 1.22
C ASP A 2 9.41 -2.60 0.24
N SER A 3 9.30 -3.91 0.43
CA SER A 3 8.52 -4.82 -0.40
C SER A 3 7.62 -5.66 0.48
N ILE A 4 6.36 -5.80 0.07
CA ILE A 4 5.33 -6.58 0.75
C ILE A 4 4.87 -7.67 -0.22
N ASN A 5 4.92 -8.93 0.23
CA ASN A 5 4.36 -10.06 -0.51
C ASN A 5 2.87 -10.18 -0.16
N ALA A 6 2.01 -10.16 -1.17
CA ALA A 6 0.59 -10.41 -1.03
C ALA A 6 0.29 -11.92 -0.97
N PRO A 7 -0.86 -12.34 -0.42
CA PRO A 7 -1.19 -13.75 -0.22
C PRO A 7 -1.26 -14.60 -1.50
N PHE A 8 -1.50 -13.98 -2.67
CA PHE A 8 -1.70 -14.70 -3.94
C PHE A 8 -0.52 -14.54 -4.91
N GLY A 9 0.63 -14.10 -4.39
CA GLY A 9 1.89 -14.03 -5.14
C GLY A 9 2.21 -12.67 -5.74
N GLU A 10 1.32 -11.67 -5.57
CA GLU A 10 1.62 -10.30 -5.98
C GLU A 10 2.67 -9.67 -5.07
N ILE A 11 3.44 -8.73 -5.64
CA ILE A 11 4.46 -7.99 -4.90
C ILE A 11 4.12 -6.51 -4.95
N VAL A 12 4.01 -5.89 -3.78
CA VAL A 12 3.88 -4.43 -3.63
C VAL A 12 5.24 -3.85 -3.27
N GLU A 13 5.74 -2.91 -4.06
CA GLU A 13 6.93 -2.13 -3.75
C GLU A 13 6.58 -0.67 -3.51
N LEU A 14 7.24 -0.06 -2.53
CA LEU A 14 7.10 1.35 -2.21
C LEU A 14 8.42 2.08 -2.49
N ARG A 15 8.34 3.17 -3.27
CA ARG A 15 9.50 4.01 -3.61
C ARG A 15 9.14 5.48 -3.50
N GLN A 16 9.90 6.24 -2.71
CA GLN A 16 9.82 7.69 -2.77
C GLN A 16 10.43 8.18 -4.09
N ILE A 17 9.74 9.09 -4.75
CA ILE A 17 10.21 9.80 -5.94
C ILE A 17 10.03 11.31 -5.72
N LEU A 18 10.69 12.12 -6.54
CA LEU A 18 10.49 13.55 -6.59
C LEU A 18 9.78 13.88 -7.90
N HIS A 19 8.61 14.52 -7.82
CA HIS A 19 7.95 15.08 -9.00
C HIS A 19 8.74 16.30 -9.50
N ASP A 20 8.59 16.66 -10.77
CA ASP A 20 9.31 17.79 -11.38
C ASP A 20 9.06 19.13 -10.68
N SER A 21 7.92 19.26 -9.98
CA SER A 21 7.59 20.41 -9.13
C SER A 21 8.33 20.47 -7.80
N GLY A 22 9.14 19.47 -7.47
CA GLY A 22 9.78 19.30 -6.15
C GLY A 22 8.89 18.66 -5.09
N MET A 23 7.66 18.25 -5.43
CA MET A 23 6.78 17.55 -4.51
C MET A 23 7.25 16.10 -4.31
N PRO A 24 7.45 15.63 -3.06
CA PRO A 24 7.72 14.21 -2.82
C PRO A 24 6.44 13.40 -3.06
N LEU A 25 6.57 12.31 -3.81
CA LEU A 25 5.50 11.34 -4.04
C LEU A 25 5.94 9.96 -3.59
N LEU A 26 4.97 9.15 -3.18
CA LEU A 26 5.16 7.73 -2.94
C LEU A 26 4.67 6.96 -4.16
N ARG A 27 5.58 6.35 -4.90
CA ARG A 27 5.26 5.42 -5.98
C ARG A 27 5.01 4.03 -5.41
N VAL A 28 3.80 3.54 -5.63
CA VAL A 28 3.38 2.17 -5.35
C VAL A 28 3.49 1.39 -6.66
N ILE A 29 4.21 0.27 -6.63
CA ILE A 29 4.31 -0.65 -7.76
C ILE A 29 3.71 -1.97 -7.33
N ILE A 30 2.66 -2.41 -8.02
CA ILE A 30 2.04 -3.72 -7.81
C ILE A 30 2.44 -4.59 -8.99
N ARG A 31 3.08 -5.74 -8.72
CA ARG A 31 3.44 -6.74 -9.73
C ARG A 31 2.61 -7.99 -9.54
N ASP A 32 2.04 -8.47 -10.63
CA ASP A 32 1.26 -9.69 -10.72
C ASP A 32 1.72 -10.46 -11.97
N GLY A 33 2.67 -11.38 -11.75
CA GLY A 33 3.41 -12.05 -12.83
C GLY A 33 4.12 -11.03 -13.73
N GLU A 34 3.76 -11.02 -15.01
CA GLU A 34 4.30 -10.07 -16.00
C GLU A 34 3.58 -8.70 -16.00
N ARG A 35 2.41 -8.61 -15.34
CA ARG A 35 1.64 -7.37 -15.25
C ARG A 35 2.20 -6.48 -14.15
N TYR A 36 2.25 -5.18 -14.43
CA TYR A 36 2.61 -4.19 -13.42
C TYR A 36 1.67 -2.98 -13.48
N THR A 37 1.28 -2.51 -12.30
CA THR A 37 0.53 -1.27 -12.11
C THR A 37 1.37 -0.32 -11.26
N LYS A 38 1.40 0.96 -11.65
CA LYS A 38 2.10 2.02 -10.92
C LYS A 38 1.10 3.10 -10.55
N ILE A 39 1.13 3.52 -9.29
CA ILE A 39 0.33 4.63 -8.77
C ILE A 39 1.27 5.54 -8.00
N GLU A 40 1.06 6.85 -8.10
CA GLU A 40 1.80 7.85 -7.33
C GLU A 40 0.85 8.53 -6.38
N LEU A 41 1.24 8.58 -5.11
CA LEU A 41 0.44 9.17 -4.04
C LEU A 41 1.21 10.35 -3.45
N ASP A 42 0.54 11.49 -3.33
CA ASP A 42 1.03 12.56 -2.46
C ASP A 42 1.01 12.13 -0.98
N PRO A 43 1.69 12.86 -0.07
CA PRO A 43 1.75 12.50 1.34
C PRO A 43 0.39 12.37 2.04
N ALA A 44 -0.59 13.23 1.70
CA ALA A 44 -1.91 13.20 2.32
C ALA A 44 -2.71 11.98 1.85
N THR A 45 -2.64 11.66 0.56
CA THR A 45 -3.28 10.49 -0.04
C THR A 45 -2.65 9.20 0.49
N ALA A 46 -1.32 9.12 0.58
CA ALA A 46 -0.61 7.98 1.16
C ALA A 46 -0.98 7.74 2.63
N HIS A 47 -1.04 8.80 3.43
CA HIS A 47 -1.45 8.72 4.85
C HIS A 47 -2.87 8.17 5.00
N ARG A 48 -3.81 8.68 4.19
CA ARG A 48 -5.19 8.22 4.22
C ARG A 48 -5.30 6.75 3.82
N TRP A 49 -4.58 6.33 2.78
CA TRP A 49 -4.58 4.94 2.33
C TRP A 49 -4.02 4.00 3.40
N GLY A 50 -2.90 4.37 4.04
CA GLY A 50 -2.31 3.63 5.16
C GLY A 50 -3.31 3.41 6.30
N LYS A 51 -3.99 4.48 6.73
CA LYS A 51 -5.01 4.40 7.79
C LYS A 51 -6.17 3.46 7.47
N LEU A 52 -6.61 3.43 6.21
CA LEU A 52 -7.69 2.52 5.79
C LEU A 52 -7.27 1.05 5.88
N MET A 53 -6.02 0.73 5.51
CA MET A 53 -5.49 -0.63 5.61
C MET A 53 -5.37 -1.08 7.07
N THR A 54 -4.81 -0.22 7.93
CA THR A 54 -4.69 -0.52 9.38
C THR A 54 -6.05 -0.74 10.01
N ARG A 55 -6.99 0.18 9.78
CA ARG A 55 -8.35 0.06 10.32
C ARG A 55 -9.04 -1.24 9.88
N TRP A 56 -8.95 -1.59 8.61
CA TRP A 56 -9.54 -2.85 8.13
C TRP A 56 -8.93 -4.07 8.81
N ALA A 57 -7.61 -4.09 9.01
CA ALA A 57 -6.95 -5.20 9.69
C ALA A 57 -7.39 -5.34 11.16
N GLU A 58 -7.54 -4.20 11.86
CA GLU A 58 -8.06 -4.15 13.22
C GLU A 58 -9.51 -4.67 13.27
N ASP A 59 -10.40 -4.14 12.41
CA ASP A 59 -11.81 -4.54 12.33
C ASP A 59 -11.97 -6.06 12.08
N VAL A 60 -11.12 -6.65 11.22
CA VAL A 60 -11.15 -8.10 10.91
C VAL A 60 -10.68 -8.94 12.10
N VAL A 61 -9.65 -8.52 12.82
CA VAL A 61 -9.14 -9.23 14.00
C VAL A 61 -10.16 -9.19 15.14
N GLU A 62 -10.79 -8.03 15.38
CA GLU A 62 -11.85 -7.88 16.37
C GLU A 62 -13.05 -8.80 16.06
N ALA A 63 -13.53 -8.80 14.81
CA ALA A 63 -14.64 -9.64 14.39
C ALA A 63 -14.34 -11.15 14.48
N GLN A 64 -13.07 -11.56 14.39
CA GLN A 64 -12.65 -12.96 14.56
C GLN A 64 -12.43 -13.34 16.04
N GLY A 65 -12.07 -12.37 16.89
CA GLY A 65 -11.85 -12.55 18.33
C GLY A 65 -13.14 -12.68 19.14
N ASP A 66 -14.21 -11.99 18.72
CA ASP A 66 -15.53 -12.02 19.40
C ASP A 66 -16.36 -13.29 19.10
N GLY A 67 -15.82 -14.22 18.31
CA GLY A 67 -16.47 -15.48 17.92
C GLY A 67 -15.90 -16.75 18.57
N SER A 68 -14.96 -16.65 19.51
CA SER A 68 -14.36 -17.79 20.26
C SER A 68 -14.85 -17.90 21.70
#